data_AF-A0A4D6MYW5-F1
#
_entry.id   AF-A0A4D6MYW5-F1
#
_cell.length_a   1.000
_cell.length_b   1.000
_cell.length_c   1.000
_cell.angle_alpha   90.00
_cell.angle_beta   90.00
_cell.angle_gamma   90.00
#
_symmetry.space_group_name_H-M   'P 1'
#
loop_
_entity.id
_entity.type
_entity.pdbx_description
1 polymer ?
#
loop_
_entity_poly.entity_id
_entity_poly.type
_entity_poly.pdbx_seq_one_letter_code
_entity_poly.pdbx_strand_id
1 'polypeptide(L)'
;MAMASALSLSQFPVSGYICFPKRRAPSRSFCIRVMSETSSSTSSSVTIAPPPNFKPPEPKRFAIRPDKIGEVLGAALPLLFRFATGIFVSGYSFSVVSKDEIPPDQYALDLNGITIKETSKLGPRPEKYIEIYEFESCPFCRKVREIVGILDLDVVFYPCPRNGPNFRPKVLQMGGKQQFPYMVDPNTGVSMYESDAIIRYLVDKYGDGNVPLSLSLGFLTTLTAGLGMLSRIGKGTTYTPAKSPPKPLKLWGYEVSPFCKIVREVLVELELPHLLVSCARGSPKRHILYQKTGHFQVPFLEDPNTGIEMFESAEIIEYLRATYALQ
;
A
#
# COMPACT_ATOMS: atom_id res chain seq x y z
N MET A 1 61.14 -13.49 14.85
CA MET A 1 61.92 -12.67 15.79
C MET A 1 62.18 -11.31 15.17
N ALA A 2 61.39 -10.31 15.53
CA ALA A 2 61.72 -8.90 15.43
C ALA A 2 60.89 -8.22 16.53
N MET A 3 61.55 -7.96 17.65
CA MET A 3 61.04 -7.24 18.81
C MET A 3 61.26 -5.75 18.58
N ALA A 4 60.24 -4.94 18.83
CA ALA A 4 60.41 -3.55 19.22
C ALA A 4 59.18 -3.12 20.05
N SER A 5 59.31 -3.24 21.37
CA SER A 5 58.52 -2.51 22.36
C SER A 5 59.18 -1.13 22.53
N ALA A 6 58.46 -0.05 22.28
CA ALA A 6 57.68 0.75 23.23
C ALA A 6 58.47 1.95 23.76
N LEU A 7 57.93 3.16 23.56
CA LEU A 7 58.05 4.25 24.51
C LEU A 7 56.70 4.97 24.60
N SER A 8 56.22 5.00 25.84
CA SER A 8 54.97 5.58 26.33
C SER A 8 55.19 7.05 26.69
N LEU A 9 54.16 7.87 26.48
CA LEU A 9 53.96 9.09 27.25
C LEU A 9 52.47 9.17 27.63
N SER A 10 52.27 9.13 28.93
CA SER A 10 51.02 9.01 29.67
C SER A 10 50.38 10.36 29.98
N GLN A 11 49.04 10.34 30.09
CA GLN A 11 48.19 11.13 31.02
C GLN A 11 47.98 12.63 30.68
N PHE A 12 46.79 13.25 30.71
CA PHE A 12 45.58 13.14 31.54
C PHE A 12 44.34 13.75 30.82
N PRO A 13 43.10 13.72 31.38
CA PRO A 13 41.83 13.56 30.66
C PRO A 13 40.98 14.84 30.62
N VAL A 14 39.99 14.89 29.70
CA VAL A 14 38.84 15.78 29.85
C VAL A 14 37.55 15.01 29.59
N SER A 15 36.88 14.75 30.72
CA SER A 15 35.48 14.37 30.85
C SER A 15 34.57 15.44 30.24
N GLY A 16 33.49 15.02 29.57
CA GLY A 16 32.43 15.94 29.15
C GLY A 16 31.47 15.37 28.11
N TYR A 17 30.68 14.36 28.48
CA TYR A 17 29.48 14.02 27.70
C TYR A 17 28.45 15.14 27.86
N ILE A 18 28.24 15.92 26.79
CA ILE A 18 27.13 16.87 26.73
C ILE A 18 25.85 16.08 26.45
N CYS A 19 25.13 15.75 27.50
CA CYS A 19 23.79 15.18 27.44
C CYS A 19 22.79 16.30 27.18
N PHE A 20 22.19 16.35 25.99
CA PHE A 20 21.07 17.24 25.73
C PHE A 20 19.83 16.77 26.51
N PRO A 21 19.10 17.66 27.20
CA PRO A 21 17.91 17.27 27.94
C PRO A 21 16.78 16.86 26.99
N LYS A 22 16.29 15.61 27.13
CA LYS A 22 15.02 15.16 26.57
C LYS A 22 13.90 16.02 27.17
N ARG A 23 13.39 17.00 26.42
CA ARG A 23 12.12 17.66 26.76
C ARG A 23 10.99 16.64 26.57
N ARG A 24 10.51 16.08 27.69
CA ARG A 24 9.21 15.39 27.76
C ARG A 24 8.11 16.43 27.57
N ALA A 25 7.46 16.42 26.40
CA ALA A 25 6.18 17.09 26.25
C ALA A 25 5.12 16.31 27.07
N PRO A 26 4.16 16.99 27.73
CA PRO A 26 3.10 16.32 28.45
C PRO A 26 2.16 15.66 27.43
N SER A 27 2.23 14.32 27.32
CA SER A 27 1.22 13.53 26.63
C SER A 27 -0.05 13.56 27.49
N ARG A 28 -1.02 14.39 27.10
CA ARG A 28 -2.40 14.22 27.58
C ARG A 28 -2.98 13.00 26.86
N SER A 29 -2.82 11.83 27.48
CA SER A 29 -3.55 10.63 27.11
C SER A 29 -5.03 10.86 27.45
N PHE A 30 -5.85 11.18 26.45
CA PHE A 30 -7.29 11.06 26.59
C PHE A 30 -7.67 9.62 26.30
N CYS A 31 -7.91 8.86 27.36
CA CYS A 31 -8.48 7.51 27.25
C CYS A 31 -9.99 7.66 27.03
N ILE A 32 -10.43 7.73 25.76
CA ILE A 32 -11.85 7.66 25.44
C ILE A 32 -12.25 6.18 25.49
N ARG A 33 -12.96 5.81 26.55
CA ARG A 33 -13.63 4.53 26.68
C ARG A 33 -14.77 4.50 25.66
N VAL A 34 -14.56 3.86 24.51
CA VAL A 34 -15.62 3.62 23.54
C VAL A 34 -16.65 2.69 24.20
N MET A 35 -17.81 3.25 24.56
CA MET A 35 -18.97 2.48 24.95
C MET A 35 -19.54 1.82 23.68
N SER A 36 -19.71 0.50 23.72
CA SER A 36 -20.40 -0.25 22.66
C SER A 36 -21.90 0.08 22.76
N GLU A 37 -22.35 1.10 22.03
CA GLU A 37 -23.77 1.26 21.75
C GLU A 37 -24.13 0.44 20.52
N THR A 38 -24.81 -0.67 20.77
CA THR A 38 -25.45 -1.51 19.76
C THR A 38 -26.67 -0.76 19.23
N SER A 39 -26.44 0.13 18.26
CA SER A 39 -27.51 0.73 17.48
C SER A 39 -27.87 -0.21 16.34
N SER A 40 -28.93 -0.99 16.54
CA SER A 40 -29.55 -1.81 15.50
C SER A 40 -30.21 -0.92 14.45
N SER A 41 -29.44 -0.46 13.47
CA SER A 41 -29.97 0.12 12.24
C SER A 41 -30.39 -1.02 11.31
N THR A 42 -31.69 -1.10 11.01
CA THR A 42 -32.28 -1.99 10.01
C THR A 42 -31.70 -1.65 8.64
N SER A 43 -30.55 -2.26 8.29
CA SER A 43 -29.98 -2.15 6.95
C SER A 43 -30.79 -3.06 6.03
N SER A 44 -31.57 -2.47 5.14
CA SER A 44 -32.00 -3.15 3.91
C SER A 44 -30.74 -3.69 3.23
N SER A 45 -30.55 -5.01 3.27
CA SER A 45 -29.37 -5.65 2.67
C SER A 45 -29.46 -5.49 1.16
N VAL A 46 -28.81 -4.48 0.61
CA VAL A 46 -28.63 -4.34 -0.84
C VAL A 46 -27.79 -5.53 -1.29
N THR A 47 -28.44 -6.51 -1.93
CA THR A 47 -27.74 -7.65 -2.51
C THR A 47 -26.95 -7.16 -3.71
N ILE A 48 -25.63 -7.19 -3.59
CA ILE A 48 -24.71 -6.85 -4.69
C ILE A 48 -24.54 -8.09 -5.55
N ALA A 49 -24.81 -7.98 -6.84
CA ALA A 49 -24.67 -9.06 -7.80
C ALA A 49 -23.74 -8.61 -8.95
N PRO A 50 -22.98 -9.54 -9.55
CA PRO A 50 -22.17 -9.22 -10.71
C PRO A 50 -23.05 -8.85 -11.91
N PRO A 51 -22.49 -8.20 -12.94
CA PRO A 51 -23.24 -7.89 -14.17
C PRO A 51 -23.80 -9.18 -14.80
N PRO A 52 -24.97 -9.14 -15.47
CA PRO A 52 -25.55 -10.32 -16.10
C PRO A 52 -24.58 -10.98 -17.07
N ASN A 53 -24.42 -12.30 -16.98
CA ASN A 53 -23.52 -13.12 -17.79
C ASN A 53 -22.03 -12.72 -17.71
N PHE A 54 -21.61 -12.04 -16.64
CA PHE A 54 -20.21 -11.70 -16.43
C PHE A 54 -19.35 -12.95 -16.25
N LYS A 55 -18.29 -13.07 -17.04
CA LYS A 55 -17.25 -14.09 -16.89
C LYS A 55 -15.91 -13.41 -16.71
N PRO A 56 -15.11 -13.80 -15.69
CA PRO A 56 -13.75 -13.32 -15.55
C PRO A 56 -12.95 -13.54 -16.85
N PRO A 57 -12.14 -12.55 -17.28
CA PRO A 57 -11.29 -12.69 -18.46
C PRO A 57 -10.21 -13.74 -18.24
N GLU A 58 -9.76 -14.35 -19.35
CA GLU A 58 -8.53 -15.16 -19.34
C GLU A 58 -7.31 -14.26 -19.10
N PRO A 59 -6.39 -14.63 -18.19
CA PRO A 59 -5.22 -13.81 -17.88
C PRO A 59 -4.28 -13.68 -19.06
N LYS A 60 -3.84 -12.45 -19.37
CA LYS A 60 -2.92 -12.15 -20.47
C LYS A 60 -1.68 -11.45 -19.94
N ARG A 61 -0.60 -12.22 -19.80
CA ARG A 61 0.65 -11.74 -19.23
C ARG A 61 1.21 -10.54 -20.01
N PHE A 62 1.36 -9.41 -19.33
CA PHE A 62 1.89 -8.14 -19.86
C PHE A 62 1.11 -7.53 -21.04
N ALA A 63 -0.08 -8.05 -21.36
CA ALA A 63 -0.90 -7.46 -22.40
C ALA A 63 -1.53 -6.15 -21.89
N ILE A 64 -1.53 -5.14 -22.75
CA ILE A 64 -2.28 -3.91 -22.51
C ILE A 64 -3.37 -3.88 -23.56
N ARG A 65 -4.62 -3.71 -23.11
CA ARG A 65 -5.74 -3.52 -24.04
C ARG A 65 -5.49 -2.26 -24.89
N PRO A 66 -5.65 -2.30 -26.23
CA PRO A 66 -5.22 -1.21 -27.10
C PRO A 66 -5.80 0.17 -26.75
N ASP A 67 -7.06 0.22 -26.31
CA ASP A 67 -7.74 1.45 -25.85
C ASP A 67 -7.23 1.98 -24.50
N LYS A 68 -6.47 1.19 -23.74
CA LYS A 68 -5.96 1.52 -22.41
C LYS A 68 -4.47 1.88 -22.38
N ILE A 69 -3.78 1.84 -23.52
CA ILE A 69 -2.33 2.14 -23.60
C ILE A 69 -2.01 3.51 -22.99
N GLY A 70 -2.72 4.57 -23.39
CA GLY A 70 -2.48 5.92 -22.88
C GLY A 70 -2.71 6.02 -21.36
N GLU A 71 -3.72 5.31 -20.84
CA GLU A 71 -4.00 5.31 -19.40
C GLU A 71 -2.89 4.64 -18.59
N VAL A 72 -2.40 3.49 -19.06
CA VAL A 72 -1.34 2.71 -18.41
C VAL A 72 0.00 3.46 -18.49
N LEU A 73 0.34 4.04 -19.64
CA LEU A 73 1.56 4.86 -19.80
C LEU A 73 1.53 6.09 -18.88
N GLY A 74 0.39 6.79 -18.82
CA GLY A 74 0.21 7.90 -17.88
C GLY A 74 0.36 7.45 -16.42
N ALA A 75 -0.18 6.29 -16.07
CA ALA A 75 -0.07 5.71 -14.73
C ALA A 75 1.34 5.23 -14.37
N ALA A 76 2.23 5.04 -15.35
CA ALA A 76 3.62 4.66 -15.13
C ALA A 76 4.53 5.86 -14.82
N LEU A 77 4.11 7.10 -15.11
CA LEU A 77 4.93 8.29 -14.88
C LEU A 77 5.42 8.49 -13.42
N PRO A 78 4.64 8.17 -12.36
CA PRO A 78 5.14 8.19 -10.99
C PRO A 78 6.39 7.35 -10.77
N LEU A 79 6.53 6.22 -11.46
CA LEU A 79 7.69 5.33 -11.32
C LEU A 79 9.00 6.07 -11.62
N LEU A 80 8.98 6.94 -12.63
CA LEU A 80 10.13 7.72 -13.06
C LEU A 80 10.46 8.82 -12.05
N PHE A 81 9.46 9.63 -11.65
CA PHE A 81 9.67 10.73 -10.70
C PHE A 81 9.94 10.29 -9.27
N ARG A 82 9.47 9.09 -8.88
CA ARG A 82 9.74 8.50 -7.57
C ARG A 82 10.99 7.63 -7.55
N PHE A 83 11.77 7.62 -8.62
CA PHE A 83 13.01 6.83 -8.72
C PHE A 83 12.79 5.37 -8.34
N ALA A 84 11.70 4.76 -8.83
CA ALA A 84 11.35 3.38 -8.51
C ALA A 84 11.13 3.06 -7.01
N THR A 85 10.86 4.08 -6.17
CA THR A 85 10.55 3.88 -4.75
C THR A 85 9.35 2.95 -4.59
N GLY A 86 9.51 1.91 -3.77
CA GLY A 86 8.46 0.93 -3.51
C GLY A 86 8.35 -0.21 -4.52
N ILE A 87 9.30 -0.36 -5.47
CA ILE A 87 9.37 -1.57 -6.30
C ILE A 87 9.65 -2.80 -5.43
N PHE A 88 10.63 -2.68 -4.53
CA PHE A 88 11.13 -3.79 -3.72
C PHE A 88 10.65 -3.68 -2.28
N VAL A 89 10.44 -4.83 -1.65
CA VAL A 89 10.23 -4.93 -0.21
C VAL A 89 11.56 -4.70 0.55
N SER A 90 11.46 -4.40 1.84
CA SER A 90 12.63 -4.27 2.72
C SER A 90 13.36 -5.60 2.85
N GLY A 91 14.70 -5.53 2.86
CA GLY A 91 15.56 -6.70 2.88
C GLY A 91 15.53 -7.54 1.59
N TYR A 92 15.06 -6.98 0.47
CA TYR A 92 15.06 -7.66 -0.84
C TYR A 92 16.45 -8.20 -1.20
N SER A 93 16.48 -9.44 -1.69
CA SER A 93 17.66 -10.07 -2.27
C SER A 93 17.25 -10.96 -3.44
N PHE A 94 18.17 -11.22 -4.36
CA PHE A 94 17.93 -12.08 -5.50
C PHE A 94 19.11 -13.01 -5.80
N SER A 95 18.82 -14.16 -6.41
CA SER A 95 19.81 -15.07 -6.95
C SER A 95 19.37 -15.55 -8.33
N VAL A 96 20.33 -15.69 -9.25
CA VAL A 96 20.10 -16.34 -10.54
C VAL A 96 20.26 -17.84 -10.34
N VAL A 97 19.25 -18.61 -10.73
CA VAL A 97 19.21 -20.07 -10.55
C VAL A 97 18.80 -20.74 -11.84
N SER A 98 19.04 -22.04 -11.97
CA SER A 98 18.47 -22.83 -13.06
C SER A 98 16.97 -23.05 -12.83
N LYS A 99 16.20 -23.29 -13.91
CA LYS A 99 14.75 -23.48 -13.82
C LYS A 99 14.38 -24.72 -13.00
N ASP A 100 15.23 -25.74 -13.02
CA ASP A 100 15.02 -27.01 -12.30
C ASP A 100 15.18 -26.86 -10.77
N GLU A 101 15.80 -25.77 -10.30
CA GLU A 101 15.93 -25.45 -8.87
C GLU A 101 14.69 -24.78 -8.27
N ILE A 102 13.73 -24.36 -9.10
CA ILE A 102 12.48 -23.76 -8.64
C ILE A 102 11.39 -24.84 -8.60
N PRO A 103 10.85 -25.16 -7.40
CA PRO A 103 9.70 -26.05 -7.30
C PRO A 103 8.53 -25.58 -8.18
N PRO A 104 7.77 -26.48 -8.84
CA PRO A 104 6.69 -26.09 -9.76
C PRO A 104 5.58 -25.22 -9.14
N ASP A 105 5.41 -25.29 -7.82
CA ASP A 105 4.45 -24.54 -7.02
C ASP A 105 4.99 -23.18 -6.53
N GLN A 106 6.24 -22.84 -6.85
CA GLN A 106 6.86 -21.58 -6.45
C GLN A 106 6.96 -20.60 -7.63
N TYR A 107 6.50 -19.37 -7.39
CA TYR A 107 6.80 -18.27 -8.28
C TYR A 107 8.32 -18.02 -8.40
N ALA A 108 8.81 -17.87 -9.62
CA ALA A 108 10.09 -17.25 -9.92
C ALA A 108 9.91 -16.28 -11.08
N LEU A 109 10.78 -15.27 -11.14
CA LEU A 109 10.79 -14.34 -12.25
C LEU A 109 11.66 -14.91 -13.38
N ASP A 110 11.03 -15.26 -14.50
CA ASP A 110 11.71 -15.59 -15.73
C ASP A 110 11.82 -14.34 -16.63
N LEU A 111 13.05 -13.93 -16.94
CA LEU A 111 13.38 -12.85 -17.89
C LEU A 111 14.36 -13.36 -18.94
N ASN A 112 13.90 -13.51 -20.18
CA ASN A 112 14.73 -13.93 -21.32
C ASN A 112 15.54 -15.21 -21.06
N GLY A 113 14.95 -16.19 -20.37
CA GLY A 113 15.61 -17.45 -20.04
C GLY A 113 16.48 -17.41 -18.78
N ILE A 114 16.60 -16.25 -18.13
CA ILE A 114 17.25 -16.11 -16.82
C ILE A 114 16.17 -16.26 -15.75
N THR A 115 16.30 -17.29 -14.92
CA THR A 115 15.39 -17.49 -13.77
C THR A 115 15.97 -16.79 -12.54
N ILE A 116 15.20 -15.86 -12.00
CA ILE A 116 15.54 -15.06 -10.82
C ILE A 116 14.67 -15.51 -9.66
N LYS A 117 15.31 -16.02 -8.62
CA LYS A 117 14.70 -16.29 -7.32
C LYS A 117 14.80 -15.04 -6.47
N GLU A 118 13.66 -14.52 -6.04
CA GLU A 118 13.56 -13.34 -5.18
C GLU A 118 13.30 -13.76 -3.73
N THR A 119 13.93 -13.08 -2.78
CA THR A 119 13.73 -13.30 -1.34
C THR A 119 13.70 -11.97 -0.60
N SER A 120 13.27 -11.98 0.66
CA SER A 120 13.26 -10.79 1.51
C SER A 120 13.38 -11.15 2.99
N LYS A 121 13.77 -10.15 3.79
CA LYS A 121 13.76 -10.23 5.26
C LYS A 121 12.77 -9.21 5.81
N LEU A 122 11.52 -9.64 5.97
CA LEU A 122 10.42 -8.79 6.42
C LEU A 122 10.41 -8.64 7.94
N GLY A 123 9.89 -7.51 8.41
CA GLY A 123 9.64 -7.26 9.85
C GLY A 123 8.39 -8.01 10.36
N PRO A 124 7.97 -7.77 11.62
CA PRO A 124 6.79 -8.41 12.18
C PRO A 124 5.54 -8.07 11.37
N ARG A 125 4.58 -9.00 11.32
CA ARG A 125 3.31 -8.82 10.60
C ARG A 125 2.22 -8.45 11.62
N PRO A 126 1.37 -7.45 11.33
CA PRO A 126 0.26 -7.11 12.21
C PRO A 126 -0.76 -8.25 12.27
N GLU A 127 -1.35 -8.50 13.45
CA GLU A 127 -2.40 -9.53 13.62
C GLU A 127 -3.74 -9.07 13.04
N LYS A 128 -4.02 -7.77 13.14
CA LYS A 128 -5.18 -7.09 12.57
C LYS A 128 -4.72 -6.12 11.50
N TYR A 129 -5.48 -5.99 10.41
CA TYR A 129 -5.13 -5.06 9.36
C TYR A 129 -5.11 -3.62 9.86
N ILE A 130 -4.06 -2.90 9.48
CA ILE A 130 -3.96 -1.45 9.67
C ILE A 130 -4.98 -0.80 8.73
N GLU A 131 -5.67 0.23 9.20
CA GLU A 131 -6.63 0.99 8.42
C GLU A 131 -5.99 2.31 7.96
N ILE A 132 -6.11 2.63 6.67
CA ILE A 132 -5.59 3.89 6.13
C ILE A 132 -6.68 4.59 5.32
N TYR A 133 -7.01 5.81 5.75
CA TYR A 133 -7.97 6.68 5.10
C TYR A 133 -7.22 7.61 4.15
N GLU A 134 -7.51 7.52 2.86
CA GLU A 134 -6.68 8.13 1.83
C GLU A 134 -7.42 8.38 0.51
N PHE A 135 -6.82 9.13 -0.41
CA PHE A 135 -7.26 9.18 -1.80
C PHE A 135 -6.06 9.24 -2.75
N GLU A 136 -6.27 8.80 -4.00
CA GLU A 136 -5.18 8.48 -4.92
C GLU A 136 -4.38 9.72 -5.36
N SER A 137 -5.06 10.86 -5.58
CA SER A 137 -4.45 12.13 -6.00
C SER A 137 -3.88 12.98 -4.84
N CYS A 138 -3.33 12.32 -3.82
CA CYS A 138 -2.65 12.96 -2.70
C CYS A 138 -1.17 12.53 -2.65
N PRO A 139 -0.21 13.48 -2.69
CA PRO A 139 1.21 13.14 -2.63
C PRO A 139 1.60 12.56 -1.27
N PHE A 140 0.93 12.98 -0.19
CA PHE A 140 1.15 12.46 1.16
C PHE A 140 0.66 11.01 1.31
N CYS A 141 -0.51 10.69 0.74
CA CYS A 141 -1.05 9.33 0.73
C CYS A 141 -0.16 8.40 -0.09
N ARG A 142 0.34 8.87 -1.25
CA ARG A 142 1.30 8.11 -2.08
C ARG A 142 2.51 7.66 -1.27
N LYS A 143 3.14 8.55 -0.50
CA LYS A 143 4.29 8.20 0.36
C LYS A 143 3.96 7.08 1.34
N VAL A 144 2.75 7.09 1.90
CA VAL A 144 2.27 6.04 2.81
C VAL A 144 2.01 4.72 2.06
N ARG A 145 1.43 4.76 0.86
CA ARG A 145 1.28 3.56 0.02
C ARG A 145 2.62 2.96 -0.41
N GLU A 146 3.61 3.80 -0.70
CA GLU A 146 4.98 3.36 -0.99
C GLU A 146 5.60 2.63 0.20
N ILE A 147 5.52 3.18 1.42
CA ILE A 147 6.09 2.47 2.59
C ILE A 147 5.31 1.19 2.92
N VAL A 148 3.99 1.15 2.72
CA VAL A 148 3.19 -0.08 2.85
C VAL A 148 3.69 -1.16 1.90
N GLY A 149 4.01 -0.77 0.65
CA GLY A 149 4.65 -1.64 -0.33
C GLY A 149 6.02 -2.15 0.11
N ILE A 150 6.89 -1.24 0.56
CA ILE A 150 8.26 -1.55 1.02
C ILE A 150 8.22 -2.48 2.24
N LEU A 151 7.32 -2.26 3.19
CA LEU A 151 7.22 -3.10 4.38
C LEU A 151 6.45 -4.41 4.13
N ASP A 152 5.91 -4.60 2.93
CA ASP A 152 5.05 -5.72 2.54
C ASP A 152 3.85 -5.91 3.48
N LEU A 153 3.20 -4.81 3.86
CA LEU A 153 2.04 -4.83 4.76
C LEU A 153 0.74 -4.99 3.99
N ASP A 154 -0.18 -5.74 4.58
CA ASP A 154 -1.56 -5.82 4.12
C ASP A 154 -2.39 -4.81 4.90
N VAL A 155 -3.09 -3.95 4.17
CA VAL A 155 -3.74 -2.75 4.73
C VAL A 155 -5.14 -2.63 4.17
N VAL A 156 -6.10 -2.31 5.04
CA VAL A 156 -7.45 -1.93 4.60
C VAL A 156 -7.44 -0.42 4.30
N PHE A 157 -7.60 -0.09 3.03
CA PHE A 157 -7.76 1.27 2.59
C PHE A 157 -9.24 1.68 2.59
N TYR A 158 -9.50 2.84 3.19
CA TYR A 158 -10.80 3.52 3.18
C TYR A 158 -10.71 4.75 2.29
N PRO A 159 -11.22 4.69 1.05
CA PRO A 159 -11.07 5.81 0.15
C PRO A 159 -11.81 7.05 0.60
N CYS A 160 -11.21 8.21 0.40
CA CYS A 160 -11.72 9.51 0.81
C CYS A 160 -11.69 10.48 -0.39
N PRO A 161 -12.32 10.16 -1.53
CA PRO A 161 -12.41 11.09 -2.64
C PRO A 161 -13.12 12.38 -2.22
N ARG A 162 -12.86 13.49 -2.89
CA ARG A 162 -13.59 14.76 -2.71
C ARG A 162 -15.09 14.50 -2.89
N ASN A 163 -15.90 15.08 -2.00
CA ASN A 163 -17.35 14.88 -1.94
C ASN A 163 -17.81 13.44 -1.60
N GLY A 164 -16.89 12.58 -1.14
CA GLY A 164 -17.25 11.25 -0.61
C GLY A 164 -18.10 11.36 0.66
N PRO A 165 -19.30 10.75 0.69
CA PRO A 165 -20.23 10.88 1.82
C PRO A 165 -19.86 10.03 3.03
N ASN A 166 -19.00 9.01 2.91
CA ASN A 166 -18.83 8.00 3.95
C ASN A 166 -17.60 8.24 4.84
N PHE A 167 -16.40 8.24 4.25
CA PHE A 167 -15.18 8.11 5.06
C PHE A 167 -14.55 9.44 5.48
N ARG A 168 -14.76 10.52 4.71
CA ARG A 168 -14.31 11.87 5.12
C ARG A 168 -14.99 12.36 6.40
N PRO A 169 -16.33 12.23 6.58
CA PRO A 169 -16.97 12.56 7.84
C PRO A 169 -16.49 11.67 8.99
N LYS A 170 -16.23 10.38 8.74
CA LYS A 170 -15.67 9.47 9.75
C LYS A 170 -14.30 9.94 10.24
N VAL A 171 -13.41 10.35 9.35
CA VAL A 171 -12.09 10.90 9.73
C VAL A 171 -12.24 12.20 10.53
N LEU A 172 -13.18 13.07 10.17
CA LEU A 172 -13.48 14.27 10.95
C LEU A 172 -13.95 13.92 12.37
N GLN A 173 -14.81 12.91 12.53
CA GLN A 173 -15.28 12.45 13.83
C GLN A 173 -14.16 11.84 14.68
N MET A 174 -13.29 11.02 14.06
CA MET A 174 -12.23 10.29 14.78
C MET A 174 -11.01 11.17 15.12
N GLY A 175 -10.57 12.03 14.20
CA GLY A 175 -9.33 12.80 14.38
C GLY A 175 -9.53 14.34 14.38
N GLY A 176 -10.77 14.82 14.23
CA GLY A 176 -11.11 16.24 14.34
C GLY A 176 -10.80 17.08 13.09
N LYS A 177 -10.22 16.50 12.03
CA LYS A 177 -9.88 17.21 10.78
C LYS A 177 -10.03 16.30 9.56
N GLN A 178 -10.50 16.84 8.44
CA GLN A 178 -10.47 16.14 7.14
C GLN A 178 -9.09 16.23 6.47
N GLN A 179 -8.07 15.72 7.17
CA GLN A 179 -6.69 15.67 6.71
C GLN A 179 -6.31 14.23 6.33
N PHE A 180 -5.55 14.07 5.25
CA PHE A 180 -5.19 12.75 4.71
C PHE A 180 -3.69 12.67 4.37
N PRO A 181 -3.04 11.51 4.55
CA PRO A 181 -3.62 10.26 5.07
C PRO A 181 -3.90 10.33 6.58
N TYR A 182 -4.88 9.54 7.03
CA TYR A 182 -5.13 9.26 8.45
C TYR A 182 -5.03 7.74 8.66
N MET A 183 -4.23 7.31 9.62
CA MET A 183 -3.98 5.90 9.89
C MET A 183 -4.55 5.49 11.25
N VAL A 184 -5.10 4.29 11.34
CA VAL A 184 -5.51 3.64 12.58
C VAL A 184 -4.87 2.25 12.63
N ASP A 185 -4.15 1.96 13.71
CA ASP A 185 -3.56 0.67 13.97
C ASP A 185 -4.28 -0.02 15.14
N PRO A 186 -5.19 -0.98 14.86
CA PRO A 186 -5.95 -1.67 15.90
C PRO A 186 -5.11 -2.63 16.75
N ASN A 187 -3.85 -2.92 16.37
CA ASN A 187 -2.95 -3.76 17.15
C ASN A 187 -2.36 -3.00 18.35
N THR A 188 -2.23 -1.68 18.23
CA THR A 188 -1.62 -0.82 19.27
C THR A 188 -2.58 0.23 19.82
N GLY A 189 -3.73 0.44 19.16
CA GLY A 189 -4.68 1.51 19.48
C GLY A 189 -4.23 2.90 19.01
N VAL A 190 -3.13 2.99 18.25
CA VAL A 190 -2.61 4.26 17.75
C VAL A 190 -3.41 4.72 16.54
N SER A 191 -3.80 5.99 16.53
CA SER A 191 -4.28 6.69 15.34
C SER A 191 -3.54 8.02 15.16
N MET A 192 -3.24 8.39 13.91
CA MET A 192 -2.46 9.61 13.65
C MET A 192 -2.64 10.17 12.24
N TYR A 193 -2.36 11.46 12.13
CA TYR A 193 -2.15 12.19 10.87
C TYR A 193 -0.65 12.25 10.53
N GLU A 194 -0.32 13.06 9.52
CA GLU A 194 1.03 13.39 9.07
C GLU A 194 1.77 12.21 8.42
N SER A 195 1.86 12.23 7.09
CA SER A 195 2.48 11.13 6.32
C SER A 195 3.86 10.72 6.81
N ASP A 196 4.72 11.67 7.21
CA ASP A 196 6.06 11.36 7.72
C ASP A 196 6.06 10.72 9.11
N ALA A 197 5.04 11.03 9.94
CA ALA A 197 4.86 10.38 11.23
C ALA A 197 4.31 8.96 11.05
N ILE A 198 3.36 8.78 10.14
CA ILE A 198 2.82 7.46 9.76
C ILE A 198 3.94 6.57 9.21
N ILE A 199 4.76 7.08 8.30
CA ILE A 199 5.89 6.32 7.72
C ILE A 199 6.86 5.88 8.82
N ARG A 200 7.27 6.79 9.70
CA ARG A 200 8.15 6.46 10.84
C ARG A 200 7.53 5.41 11.75
N TYR A 201 6.26 5.58 12.12
CA TYR A 201 5.54 4.62 12.94
C TYR A 201 5.53 3.22 12.32
N LEU A 202 5.17 3.10 11.04
CA LEU A 202 5.11 1.81 10.34
C LEU A 202 6.48 1.15 10.26
N VAL A 203 7.53 1.92 9.99
CA VAL A 203 8.91 1.43 9.93
C VAL A 203 9.41 0.97 11.31
N ASP A 204 9.14 1.73 12.36
CA ASP A 204 9.57 1.40 13.73
C ASP A 204 8.83 0.16 14.27
N LYS A 205 7.55 0.00 13.91
CA LYS A 205 6.72 -1.10 14.40
C LYS A 205 6.81 -2.38 13.57
N TYR A 206 6.88 -2.24 12.25
CA TYR A 206 6.73 -3.36 11.31
C TYR A 206 7.88 -3.49 10.30
N GLY A 207 8.89 -2.62 10.39
CA GLY A 207 10.11 -2.65 9.59
C GLY A 207 11.35 -2.90 10.42
N ASP A 208 12.47 -2.35 9.94
CA ASP A 208 13.80 -2.45 10.54
C ASP A 208 14.23 -1.17 11.27
N GLY A 209 13.32 -0.20 11.43
CA GLY A 209 13.61 1.12 12.01
C GLY A 209 14.22 2.13 11.04
N ASN A 210 14.52 1.76 9.79
CA ASN A 210 15.13 2.67 8.82
C ASN A 210 14.13 3.16 7.77
N VAL A 211 13.81 4.45 7.80
CA VAL A 211 12.98 5.05 6.75
C VAL A 211 13.82 5.17 5.47
N PRO A 212 13.35 4.62 4.33
CA PRO A 212 14.07 4.73 3.06
C PRO A 212 14.41 6.18 2.69
N LEU A 213 15.59 6.40 2.11
CA LEU A 213 16.06 7.75 1.78
C LEU A 213 15.03 8.52 0.94
N SER A 214 14.47 7.89 -0.09
CA SER A 214 13.46 8.50 -0.97
C SER A 214 12.15 8.90 -0.29
N LEU A 215 11.92 8.44 0.94
CA LEU A 215 10.78 8.78 1.81
C LEU A 215 11.15 9.71 2.97
N SER A 216 12.42 10.11 3.11
CA SER A 216 12.91 10.93 4.23
C SER A 216 13.48 12.30 3.81
N LEU A 217 13.43 12.66 2.52
CA LEU A 217 13.95 13.94 1.99
C LEU A 217 12.99 15.14 2.22
N GLY A 218 11.98 14.99 3.07
CA GLY A 218 11.02 16.05 3.42
C GLY A 218 10.30 16.62 2.19
N PHE A 219 10.44 17.92 1.96
CA PHE A 219 9.76 18.62 0.85
C PHE A 219 10.05 18.01 -0.52
N LEU A 220 11.28 17.55 -0.78
CA LEU A 220 11.64 16.93 -2.06
C LEU A 220 10.87 15.63 -2.31
N THR A 221 10.63 14.83 -1.27
CA THR A 221 9.77 13.64 -1.36
C THR A 221 8.35 14.02 -1.74
N THR A 222 7.78 15.06 -1.11
CA THR A 222 6.42 15.53 -1.43
C THR A 222 6.32 16.10 -2.84
N LEU A 223 7.32 16.87 -3.29
CA LEU A 223 7.38 17.43 -4.64
C LEU A 223 7.40 16.33 -5.71
N THR A 224 8.28 15.34 -5.56
CA THR A 224 8.39 14.21 -6.51
C THR A 224 7.13 13.33 -6.51
N ALA A 225 6.48 13.14 -5.35
CA ALA A 225 5.17 12.50 -5.26
C ALA A 225 4.07 13.30 -5.96
N GLY A 226 4.15 14.63 -5.95
CA GLY A 226 3.27 15.54 -6.70
C GLY A 226 3.43 15.42 -8.21
N LEU A 227 4.67 15.49 -8.71
CA LEU A 227 4.98 15.47 -10.14
C LEU A 227 4.48 14.21 -10.84
N GLY A 228 4.57 13.05 -10.18
CA GLY A 228 4.07 11.79 -10.72
C GLY A 228 2.56 11.78 -11.03
N MET A 229 1.78 12.66 -10.41
CA MET A 229 0.33 12.70 -10.59
C MET A 229 -0.14 13.57 -11.77
N LEU A 230 0.76 14.36 -12.38
CA LEU A 230 0.40 15.31 -13.44
C LEU A 230 -0.14 14.64 -14.72
N SER A 231 0.25 13.39 -15.00
CA SER A 231 -0.30 12.61 -16.12
C SER A 231 -1.71 12.09 -15.88
N ARG A 232 -2.21 12.16 -14.64
CA ARG A 232 -3.51 11.59 -14.21
C ARG A 232 -4.34 12.59 -13.42
N ILE A 233 -4.32 13.85 -13.83
CA ILE A 233 -5.09 14.94 -13.21
C ILE A 233 -6.57 14.55 -13.12
N GLY A 234 -7.15 14.70 -11.93
CA GLY A 234 -8.57 14.44 -11.65
C GLY A 234 -8.93 12.97 -11.41
N LYS A 235 -8.10 12.01 -11.81
CA LYS A 235 -8.36 10.59 -11.57
C LYS A 235 -8.19 10.23 -10.10
N GLY A 236 -9.06 9.39 -9.56
CA GLY A 236 -9.03 9.01 -8.14
C GLY A 236 -9.21 10.19 -7.19
N THR A 237 -9.90 11.25 -7.63
CA THR A 237 -10.02 12.52 -6.89
C THR A 237 -11.41 12.80 -6.38
N THR A 238 -12.45 12.59 -7.19
CA THR A 238 -13.82 13.02 -6.88
C THR A 238 -14.74 11.81 -6.82
N TYR A 239 -15.67 11.85 -5.87
CA TYR A 239 -16.64 10.79 -5.65
C TYR A 239 -17.59 10.65 -6.83
N THR A 240 -17.85 9.40 -7.20
CA THR A 240 -18.91 8.96 -8.10
C THR A 240 -19.92 8.19 -7.25
N PRO A 241 -21.22 8.52 -7.29
CA PRO A 241 -22.26 7.79 -6.57
C PRO A 241 -22.13 6.27 -6.75
N ALA A 242 -22.09 5.54 -5.64
CA ALA A 242 -21.87 4.10 -5.66
C ALA A 242 -22.63 3.39 -4.53
N LYS A 243 -22.89 2.11 -4.73
CA LYS A 243 -23.40 1.18 -3.71
C LYS A 243 -22.28 0.89 -2.73
N SER A 244 -22.58 0.97 -1.42
CA SER A 244 -21.61 0.59 -0.40
C SER A 244 -21.50 -0.93 -0.30
N PRO A 245 -20.30 -1.53 -0.46
CA PRO A 245 -20.11 -2.96 -0.27
C PRO A 245 -20.25 -3.34 1.22
N PRO A 246 -20.95 -4.44 1.56
CA PRO A 246 -20.99 -4.96 2.93
C PRO A 246 -19.62 -5.43 3.45
N LYS A 247 -18.76 -5.96 2.58
CA LYS A 247 -17.40 -6.40 2.90
C LYS A 247 -16.38 -5.66 2.03
N PRO A 248 -15.21 -5.26 2.56
CA PRO A 248 -14.13 -4.71 1.73
C PRO A 248 -13.78 -5.67 0.60
N LEU A 249 -13.55 -5.12 -0.60
CA LEU A 249 -12.99 -5.89 -1.71
C LEU A 249 -11.52 -6.22 -1.38
N LYS A 250 -10.90 -7.12 -2.13
CA LYS A 250 -9.49 -7.47 -1.93
C LYS A 250 -8.72 -7.33 -3.22
N LEU A 251 -7.68 -6.50 -3.20
CA LEU A 251 -6.83 -6.20 -4.34
C LEU A 251 -5.42 -6.70 -4.06
N TRP A 252 -4.95 -7.67 -4.84
CA TRP A 252 -3.55 -8.03 -4.87
C TRP A 252 -2.82 -7.08 -5.81
N GLY A 253 -1.82 -6.37 -5.29
CA GLY A 253 -1.16 -5.31 -6.04
C GLY A 253 -0.16 -4.53 -5.20
N TYR A 254 0.40 -3.47 -5.76
CA TYR A 254 1.31 -2.58 -5.03
C TYR A 254 1.34 -1.21 -5.72
N GLU A 255 1.88 -0.20 -5.03
CA GLU A 255 1.79 1.20 -5.45
C GLU A 255 2.38 1.43 -6.85
N VAL A 256 3.50 0.79 -7.14
CA VAL A 256 4.31 1.07 -8.32
C VAL A 256 3.75 0.48 -9.62
N SER A 257 2.84 -0.50 -9.54
CA SER A 257 2.21 -1.06 -10.75
C SER A 257 1.23 -0.07 -11.38
N PRO A 258 1.45 0.35 -12.65
CA PRO A 258 0.53 1.26 -13.34
C PRO A 258 -0.87 0.64 -13.53
N PHE A 259 -0.93 -0.67 -13.72
CA PHE A 259 -2.18 -1.43 -13.82
C PHE A 259 -2.96 -1.42 -12.49
N CYS A 260 -2.26 -1.54 -11.35
CA CYS A 260 -2.89 -1.43 -10.04
C CYS A 260 -3.36 0.01 -9.79
N LYS A 261 -2.58 1.00 -10.23
CA LYS A 261 -2.92 2.42 -10.07
C LYS A 261 -4.26 2.78 -10.72
N ILE A 262 -4.49 2.37 -11.96
CA ILE A 262 -5.77 2.68 -12.64
C ILE A 262 -6.96 1.98 -11.98
N VAL A 263 -6.78 0.80 -11.39
CA VAL A 263 -7.83 0.14 -10.58
C VAL A 263 -8.08 0.89 -9.27
N ARG A 264 -7.02 1.29 -8.55
CA ARG A 264 -7.14 2.08 -7.31
C ARG A 264 -7.85 3.40 -7.53
N GLU A 265 -7.63 4.06 -8.66
CA GLU A 265 -8.35 5.30 -9.02
C GLU A 265 -9.87 5.08 -9.03
N VAL A 266 -10.33 3.95 -9.57
CA VAL A 266 -11.75 3.60 -9.64
C VAL A 266 -12.29 3.16 -8.28
N LEU A 267 -11.53 2.36 -7.52
CA LEU A 267 -11.87 2.03 -6.13
C LEU A 267 -12.04 3.30 -5.29
N VAL A 268 -11.17 4.30 -5.52
CA VAL A 268 -11.25 5.57 -4.81
C VAL A 268 -12.43 6.42 -5.25
N GLU A 269 -12.65 6.57 -6.57
CA GLU A 269 -13.80 7.33 -7.10
C GLU A 269 -15.14 6.76 -6.64
N LEU A 270 -15.27 5.43 -6.58
CA LEU A 270 -16.48 4.75 -6.11
C LEU A 270 -16.55 4.61 -4.57
N GLU A 271 -15.57 5.17 -3.85
CA GLU A 271 -15.48 5.08 -2.39
C GLU A 271 -15.55 3.64 -1.84
N LEU A 272 -14.90 2.68 -2.52
CA LEU A 272 -14.95 1.26 -2.19
C LEU A 272 -13.80 0.85 -1.23
N PRO A 273 -14.10 0.48 0.03
CA PRO A 273 -13.10 -0.06 0.94
C PRO A 273 -12.47 -1.32 0.37
N HIS A 274 -11.15 -1.44 0.50
CA HIS A 274 -10.45 -2.61 0.00
C HIS A 274 -9.24 -2.98 0.84
N LEU A 275 -9.04 -4.28 1.04
CA LEU A 275 -7.79 -4.85 1.52
C LEU A 275 -6.79 -4.86 0.37
N LEU A 276 -5.71 -4.10 0.47
CA LEU A 276 -4.56 -4.24 -0.40
C LEU A 276 -3.67 -5.37 0.15
N VAL A 277 -3.50 -6.44 -0.63
CA VAL A 277 -2.49 -7.46 -0.38
C VAL A 277 -1.24 -7.11 -1.17
N SER A 278 -0.23 -6.58 -0.48
CA SER A 278 0.95 -6.00 -1.14
C SER A 278 1.74 -7.07 -1.89
N CYS A 279 2.06 -6.84 -3.17
CA CYS A 279 2.81 -7.79 -3.99
C CYS A 279 4.07 -7.16 -4.61
N ALA A 280 4.74 -6.28 -3.85
CA ALA A 280 6.02 -5.72 -4.26
C ALA A 280 7.08 -6.82 -4.55
N ARG A 281 8.12 -6.49 -5.29
CA ARG A 281 9.19 -7.43 -5.67
C ARG A 281 9.86 -8.00 -4.41
N GLY A 282 10.02 -9.32 -4.36
CA GLY A 282 10.50 -10.06 -3.18
C GLY A 282 9.46 -10.37 -2.10
N SER A 283 8.20 -9.97 -2.28
CA SER A 283 7.12 -10.36 -1.37
C SER A 283 6.85 -11.87 -1.49
N PRO A 284 6.78 -12.62 -0.36
CA PRO A 284 6.42 -14.03 -0.38
C PRO A 284 4.97 -14.25 -0.85
N LYS A 285 4.12 -13.22 -0.80
CA LYS A 285 2.73 -13.27 -1.23
C LYS A 285 2.59 -13.45 -2.75
N ARG A 286 3.66 -13.23 -3.51
CA ARG A 286 3.74 -13.60 -4.93
C ARG A 286 3.62 -15.11 -5.13
N HIS A 287 4.25 -15.91 -4.26
CA HIS A 287 4.10 -17.37 -4.28
C HIS A 287 2.67 -17.77 -3.90
N ILE A 288 2.08 -17.11 -2.90
CA ILE A 288 0.69 -17.39 -2.49
C ILE A 288 -0.29 -17.15 -3.64
N LEU A 289 -0.18 -16.00 -4.31
CA LEU A 289 -1.03 -15.72 -5.46
C LEU A 289 -0.77 -16.72 -6.60
N TYR A 290 0.49 -17.02 -6.89
CA TYR A 290 0.86 -18.01 -7.91
C TYR A 290 0.29 -19.41 -7.62
N GLN A 291 0.38 -19.89 -6.37
CA GLN A 291 -0.20 -21.17 -5.95
C GLN A 291 -1.72 -21.17 -6.09
N LYS A 292 -2.38 -20.04 -5.81
CA LYS A 292 -3.82 -19.90 -5.93
C LYS A 292 -4.31 -19.92 -7.38
N THR A 293 -3.60 -19.27 -8.29
CA THR A 293 -4.10 -19.00 -9.65
C THR A 293 -3.34 -19.72 -10.75
N GLY A 294 -2.23 -20.39 -10.42
CA GLY A 294 -1.26 -20.93 -11.38
C GLY A 294 -0.49 -19.84 -12.15
N HIS A 295 -0.72 -18.56 -11.83
CA HIS A 295 -0.19 -17.44 -12.58
C HIS A 295 -0.01 -16.18 -11.72
N PHE A 296 1.19 -15.61 -11.70
CA PHE A 296 1.41 -14.34 -11.02
C PHE A 296 1.29 -13.15 -11.98
N GLN A 297 0.26 -12.35 -11.77
CA GLN A 297 0.06 -11.04 -12.38
C GLN A 297 -0.65 -10.13 -11.37
N VAL A 298 -0.47 -8.82 -11.49
CA VAL A 298 -1.22 -7.85 -10.71
C VAL A 298 -1.70 -6.71 -11.61
N PRO A 299 -2.89 -6.14 -11.36
CA PRO A 299 -3.80 -6.43 -10.25
C PRO A 299 -4.53 -7.79 -10.39
N PHE A 300 -4.85 -8.39 -9.25
CA PHE A 300 -5.85 -9.46 -9.14
C PHE A 300 -6.90 -9.03 -8.12
N LEU A 301 -8.16 -8.99 -8.52
CA LEU A 301 -9.29 -8.59 -7.68
C LEU A 301 -10.00 -9.84 -7.15
N GLU A 302 -10.32 -9.85 -5.86
CA GLU A 302 -11.30 -10.75 -5.25
C GLU A 302 -12.43 -9.88 -4.68
N ASP A 303 -13.66 -10.10 -5.15
CA ASP A 303 -14.84 -9.44 -4.60
C ASP A 303 -15.68 -10.42 -3.78
N PRO A 304 -15.59 -10.38 -2.44
CA PRO A 304 -16.34 -11.28 -1.56
C PRO A 304 -17.84 -10.99 -1.53
N ASN A 305 -18.29 -9.87 -2.11
CA ASN A 305 -19.70 -9.51 -2.16
C ASN A 305 -20.43 -10.17 -3.34
N THR A 306 -19.70 -10.58 -4.37
CA THR A 306 -20.24 -11.23 -5.58
C THR A 306 -19.65 -12.61 -5.86
N GLY A 307 -18.52 -12.95 -5.23
CA GLY A 307 -17.76 -14.17 -5.48
C GLY A 307 -16.85 -14.12 -6.71
N ILE A 308 -16.73 -12.97 -7.37
CA ILE A 308 -15.87 -12.82 -8.56
C ILE A 308 -14.40 -12.69 -8.15
N GLU A 309 -13.54 -13.44 -8.83
CA GLU A 309 -12.10 -13.29 -8.79
C GLU A 309 -11.57 -13.14 -10.22
N MET A 310 -10.69 -12.16 -10.47
CA MET A 310 -10.19 -11.92 -11.84
C MET A 310 -8.89 -11.13 -11.92
N PHE A 311 -8.21 -11.31 -13.06
CA PHE A 311 -7.10 -10.48 -13.53
C PHE A 311 -7.61 -9.38 -14.49
N GLU A 312 -6.66 -8.73 -15.16
CA GLU A 312 -6.85 -7.73 -16.20
C GLU A 312 -7.46 -6.41 -15.70
N SER A 313 -6.61 -5.39 -15.55
CA SER A 313 -6.99 -4.12 -14.93
C SER A 313 -8.14 -3.39 -15.63
N ALA A 314 -8.30 -3.54 -16.95
CA ALA A 314 -9.33 -2.83 -17.69
C ALA A 314 -10.72 -3.45 -17.43
N GLU A 315 -10.78 -4.78 -17.43
CA GLU A 315 -11.96 -5.59 -17.13
C GLU A 315 -12.34 -5.45 -15.65
N ILE A 316 -11.36 -5.39 -14.74
CA ILE A 316 -11.59 -5.04 -13.34
C ILE A 316 -12.28 -3.67 -13.21
N ILE A 317 -11.80 -2.66 -13.94
CA ILE A 317 -12.40 -1.31 -13.91
C ILE A 317 -13.85 -1.34 -14.42
N GLU A 318 -14.10 -2.01 -15.54
CA GLU A 318 -15.44 -2.14 -16.12
C GLU A 318 -16.39 -2.87 -15.17
N TYR A 319 -15.92 -3.96 -14.57
CA TYR A 319 -16.64 -4.70 -13.56
C TYR A 319 -16.99 -3.85 -12.34
N LEU A 320 -16.02 -3.12 -11.78
CA LEU A 320 -16.25 -2.27 -10.60
C LEU A 320 -17.32 -1.21 -10.89
N ARG A 321 -17.23 -0.55 -12.06
CA ARG A 321 -18.21 0.45 -12.47
C ARG A 321 -19.59 -0.17 -12.70
N ALA A 322 -19.67 -1.29 -13.41
CA ALA A 322 -20.95 -1.95 -13.69
C ALA A 322 -21.64 -2.50 -12.42
N THR A 323 -20.85 -2.97 -11.45
CA THR A 323 -21.37 -3.58 -10.22
C THR A 323 -21.77 -2.53 -9.19
N TYR A 324 -20.91 -1.53 -8.96
CA TYR A 324 -21.00 -0.63 -7.81
C TYR A 324 -21.46 0.78 -8.16
N ALA A 325 -21.21 1.32 -9.35
CA ALA A 325 -21.66 2.68 -9.65
C ALA A 325 -23.19 2.75 -9.67
N LEU A 326 -23.73 3.84 -9.14
CA LEU A 326 -25.13 4.21 -9.30
C LEU A 326 -25.23 5.05 -10.58
N GLN A 327 -26.13 4.65 -11.48
CA GLN A 327 -26.46 5.41 -12.69
C GLN A 327 -27.36 6.60 -12.35
#